data_AF-A0A4R1VYN4-F1
#
_entry.id   AF-A0A4R1VYN4-F1
#
_cell.length_a   1.000
_cell.length_b   1.000
_cell.length_c   1.000
_cell.angle_alpha   90.00
_cell.angle_beta   90.00
_cell.angle_gamma   90.00
#
_symmetry.space_group_name_H-M   'P 1'
#
loop_
_entity.id
_entity.type
_entity.pdbx_description
1 polymer ?
#
loop_
_entity_poly.entity_id
_entity_poly.type
_entity_poly.pdbx_seq_one_letter_code
_entity_poly.pdbx_strand_id
1 'polypeptide(L)'
;MSPRILSMMRSRQGGGRSEQYDEIDAQVPDAVQHGWTEFARTGIPQSPDERPWPATAASTPWITSLGDTVRSLPVENGSVTRLIHSLRTAAAPASGDRA
;
A
#
# COMPACT_ATOMS: atom_id res chain seq x y z
N MET A 1 39.81 -13.68 38.32
CA MET A 1 38.46 -14.29 38.36
C MET A 1 37.44 -13.19 38.07
N SER A 2 36.72 -13.29 36.94
CA SER A 2 35.72 -12.32 36.49
C SER A 2 34.35 -12.54 37.15
N PRO A 3 33.64 -11.48 37.61
CA PRO A 3 32.22 -11.55 37.88
C PRO A 3 31.46 -10.84 36.75
N ARG A 4 31.47 -11.42 35.54
CA ARG A 4 30.91 -10.80 34.32
C ARG A 4 29.60 -11.43 33.82
N ILE A 5 28.92 -12.26 34.62
CA ILE A 5 27.83 -13.12 34.11
C ILE A 5 26.44 -12.87 34.75
N LEU A 6 26.31 -12.04 35.79
CA LEU A 6 24.98 -11.84 36.42
C LEU A 6 24.47 -10.39 36.39
N SER A 7 24.71 -9.68 35.30
CA SER A 7 24.12 -8.34 35.03
C SER A 7 23.68 -8.18 33.57
N MET A 8 23.32 -9.27 32.89
CA MET A 8 22.73 -9.25 31.55
C MET A 8 21.44 -10.06 31.52
N MET A 9 20.41 -9.66 32.26
CA MET A 9 19.04 -10.14 31.99
C MET A 9 17.93 -9.32 32.66
N ARG A 10 18.13 -8.00 32.83
CA ARG A 10 17.03 -7.11 33.23
C ARG A 10 17.15 -5.70 32.67
N SER A 11 17.46 -5.60 31.38
CA SER A 11 17.35 -4.35 30.60
C SER A 11 16.65 -4.58 29.26
N ARG A 12 15.54 -5.32 29.27
CA ARG A 12 14.56 -5.31 28.17
C ARG A 12 13.16 -5.09 28.74
N GLN A 13 12.93 -3.87 29.20
CA GLN A 13 11.61 -3.35 29.54
C GLN A 13 11.73 -1.82 29.47
N GLY A 14 11.05 -1.08 28.60
CA GLY A 14 10.25 -1.40 27.44
C GLY A 14 10.11 -0.10 26.64
N GLY A 15 10.33 -0.14 25.33
CA GLY A 15 9.81 0.91 24.46
C GLY A 15 8.31 0.70 24.42
N GLY A 16 7.54 1.59 25.05
CA GLY A 16 6.08 1.56 24.98
C GLY A 16 5.66 1.58 23.51
N ARG A 17 4.53 0.96 23.18
CA ARG A 17 3.92 1.03 21.83
C ARG A 17 3.88 2.45 21.24
N SER A 18 3.92 3.46 22.10
CA SER A 18 3.93 4.89 21.81
C SER A 18 5.20 5.42 21.11
N GLU A 19 6.31 4.68 21.07
CA GLU A 19 7.56 5.13 20.41
C GLU A 19 7.71 4.59 18.98
N GLN A 20 6.77 3.75 18.50
CA GLN A 20 6.82 3.14 17.17
C GLN A 20 5.99 3.88 16.12
N TYR A 21 5.07 4.73 16.56
CA TYR A 21 4.19 5.49 15.70
C TYR A 21 4.36 6.98 16.01
N ASP A 22 4.58 7.77 14.97
CA ASP A 22 4.65 9.23 15.10
C ASP A 22 3.29 9.89 14.82
N GLU A 23 3.27 11.22 14.83
CA GLU A 23 2.06 12.01 14.55
C GLU A 23 1.55 11.83 13.11
N ILE A 24 2.42 11.41 12.18
CA ILE A 24 2.07 11.15 10.78
C ILE A 24 1.33 9.81 10.69
N ASP A 25 1.81 8.81 11.42
CA ASP A 25 1.17 7.49 11.49
C ASP A 25 -0.28 7.55 12.01
N ALA A 26 -0.64 8.57 12.80
CA ALA A 26 -2.01 8.77 13.27
C ALA A 26 -2.98 9.12 12.13
N GLN A 27 -2.50 9.72 11.04
CA GLN A 27 -3.35 10.21 9.94
C GLN A 27 -3.71 9.11 8.93
N VAL A 28 -2.87 8.08 8.82
CA VAL A 28 -3.09 6.98 7.87
C VAL A 28 -4.34 6.16 8.22
N PRO A 29 -4.57 5.72 9.47
CA PRO A 29 -5.78 5.02 9.86
C PRO A 29 -7.05 5.82 9.54
N ASP A 30 -7.05 7.13 9.78
CA ASP A 30 -8.20 7.99 9.53
C ASP A 30 -8.56 8.03 8.04
N ALA A 31 -7.56 8.22 7.17
CA ALA A 31 -7.76 8.21 5.73
C ALA A 31 -8.22 6.84 5.21
N VAL A 32 -7.65 5.75 5.74
CA VAL A 32 -8.06 4.38 5.40
C VAL A 32 -9.50 4.13 5.82
N GLN A 33 -9.84 4.41 7.07
CA GLN A 33 -11.18 4.17 7.61
C GLN A 33 -12.24 4.97 6.86
N HIS A 34 -12.00 6.26 6.65
CA HIS A 34 -12.92 7.12 5.92
C HIS A 34 -13.16 6.62 4.49
N GLY A 35 -12.09 6.31 3.75
CA GLY A 35 -12.20 5.77 2.39
C GLY A 35 -13.00 4.47 2.32
N TRP A 36 -12.79 3.56 3.28
CA TRP A 36 -13.55 2.31 3.36
C TRP A 36 -15.01 2.52 3.75
N THR A 37 -15.30 3.45 4.66
CA THR A 37 -16.67 3.80 5.05
C THR A 37 -17.45 4.39 3.87
N GLU A 38 -16.87 5.33 3.13
CA GLU A 38 -17.52 5.95 1.98
C GLU A 38 -17.72 4.96 0.84
N PHE A 39 -16.75 4.07 0.61
CA PHE A 39 -16.92 2.97 -0.32
C PHE A 39 -18.09 2.05 0.07
N ALA A 40 -18.20 1.66 1.35
CA ALA A 40 -19.29 0.82 1.81
C ALA A 40 -20.67 1.51 1.68
N ARG A 41 -20.71 2.83 1.87
CA ARG A 41 -21.93 3.64 1.80
C ARG A 41 -22.39 3.94 0.38
N THR A 42 -21.46 4.23 -0.53
CA THR A 42 -21.77 4.82 -1.85
C THR A 42 -21.19 4.06 -3.04
N GLY A 43 -20.28 3.10 -2.80
CA GLY A 43 -19.50 2.43 -3.83
C GLY A 43 -18.29 3.24 -4.33
N ILE A 44 -18.08 4.47 -3.84
CA ILE A 44 -16.97 5.33 -4.24
C ILE A 44 -16.17 5.72 -2.99
N PRO A 45 -14.91 5.29 -2.85
CA PRO A 45 -14.08 5.74 -1.74
C PRO A 45 -13.73 7.22 -1.90
N GLN A 46 -13.71 7.94 -0.79
CA GLN A 46 -13.35 9.36 -0.74
C GLN A 46 -12.27 9.59 0.32
N SER A 47 -11.54 10.68 0.18
CA SER A 47 -10.66 11.22 1.21
C SER A 47 -11.48 12.03 2.23
N PRO A 48 -10.98 12.26 3.47
CA PRO A 48 -11.71 13.01 4.51
C PRO A 48 -12.12 14.44 4.12
N ASP A 49 -11.50 15.00 3.08
CA ASP A 49 -11.82 16.29 2.47
C ASP A 49 -12.86 16.17 1.33
N GLU A 50 -13.64 15.08 1.33
CA GLU A 50 -14.71 14.75 0.38
C GLU A 50 -14.26 14.55 -1.07
N ARG A 51 -12.95 14.48 -1.32
CA ARG A 51 -12.43 14.23 -2.68
C ARG A 51 -12.52 12.75 -3.02
N PRO A 52 -13.24 12.35 -4.08
CA PRO A 52 -13.31 10.95 -4.50
C PRO A 52 -11.95 10.47 -4.99
N TRP A 53 -11.60 9.23 -4.66
CA TRP A 53 -10.43 8.60 -5.25
C TRP A 53 -10.69 8.33 -6.74
N PRO A 54 -9.70 8.54 -7.63
CA PRO A 54 -9.89 8.34 -9.05
C PRO A 54 -10.20 6.87 -9.35
N ALA A 55 -11.18 6.67 -10.22
CA ALA A 55 -11.47 5.35 -10.76
C ALA A 55 -10.28 4.84 -11.57
N THR A 56 -9.95 3.56 -11.41
CA THR A 56 -8.93 2.91 -12.24
C THR A 56 -9.56 2.50 -13.58
N ALA A 57 -8.91 2.87 -14.68
CA ALA A 57 -9.28 2.45 -16.04
C ALA A 57 -8.11 1.72 -16.69
N ALA A 58 -8.38 0.70 -17.52
CA ALA A 58 -7.32 -0.10 -18.16
C ALA A 58 -6.36 0.75 -19.02
N SER A 59 -6.87 1.81 -19.66
CA SER A 59 -6.08 2.75 -20.47
C SER A 59 -5.30 3.77 -19.65
N THR A 60 -5.72 4.04 -18.41
CA THR A 60 -5.15 5.09 -17.56
C THR A 60 -5.30 4.66 -16.10
N PRO A 61 -4.49 3.70 -15.65
CA PRO A 61 -4.56 3.22 -14.28
C PRO A 61 -4.14 4.33 -13.32
N TRP A 62 -4.97 4.58 -12.31
CA TRP A 62 -4.68 5.49 -11.20
C TRP A 62 -4.63 4.71 -9.89
N ILE A 63 -3.85 5.20 -8.95
CA ILE A 63 -3.82 4.73 -7.57
C ILE A 63 -3.98 5.91 -6.62
N THR A 64 -4.58 5.67 -5.46
CA THR A 64 -4.46 6.55 -4.29
C THR A 64 -3.45 5.92 -3.33
N SER A 65 -2.37 6.63 -3.06
CA SER A 65 -1.35 6.28 -2.09
C SER A 65 -1.70 6.91 -0.76
N LEU A 66 -1.78 6.08 0.29
CA LEU A 66 -1.96 6.48 1.68
C LEU A 66 -0.61 6.29 2.39
N GLY A 67 0.12 7.38 2.56
CA GLY A 67 1.35 7.43 3.36
C GLY A 67 1.34 8.72 4.17
N ASP A 68 2.48 9.38 4.32
CA ASP A 68 2.58 10.67 5.03
C ASP A 68 1.63 11.73 4.48
N THR A 69 1.30 11.60 3.19
CA THR A 69 0.27 12.38 2.51
C THR A 69 -0.60 11.45 1.69
N VAL A 70 -1.91 11.72 1.69
CA VAL A 70 -2.85 11.09 0.78
C VAL A 70 -2.74 11.75 -0.58
N ARG A 71 -2.38 10.98 -1.60
CA ARG A 71 -2.23 11.50 -2.96
C ARG A 71 -2.68 10.49 -4.01
N SER A 72 -3.27 11.00 -5.08
CA SER A 72 -3.63 10.20 -6.23
C SER A 72 -2.69 10.45 -7.40
N LEU A 73 -2.20 9.38 -8.01
CA LEU A 73 -1.19 9.43 -9.06
C LEU A 73 -1.45 8.35 -10.13
N PRO A 74 -1.06 8.61 -11.39
CA PRO A 74 -1.10 7.58 -12.42
C PRO A 74 -0.12 6.45 -12.07
N VAL A 75 -0.46 5.22 -12.45
CA VAL A 75 0.43 4.07 -12.28
C VAL A 75 1.53 4.10 -13.34
N GLU A 76 2.77 4.20 -12.90
CA GLU A 76 3.92 4.03 -13.77
C GLU A 76 4.28 2.55 -13.91
N ASN A 77 4.16 2.01 -15.13
CA ASN A 77 4.61 0.66 -15.44
C ASN A 77 6.14 0.61 -15.49
N GLY A 78 6.74 0.28 -14.35
CA GLY A 78 8.18 0.05 -14.24
C GLY A 78 8.69 -1.04 -15.20
N SER A 79 10.01 -1.08 -15.41
CA SER A 79 10.67 -2.02 -16.33
C SER A 79 10.34 -3.49 -16.05
N VAL A 80 10.18 -3.86 -14.78
CA VAL A 80 9.78 -5.21 -14.37
C VAL A 80 8.35 -5.54 -14.80
N THR A 81 7.39 -4.62 -14.58
CA THR A 81 5.99 -4.80 -15.00
C THR A 81 5.89 -4.96 -16.51
N ARG A 82 6.65 -4.17 -17.27
CA ARG A 82 6.72 -4.29 -18.73
C ARG A 82 7.31 -5.63 -19.18
N LEU A 83 8.38 -6.09 -18.53
CA LEU A 83 8.99 -7.40 -18.81
C LEU A 83 7.98 -8.53 -18.57
N ILE A 84 7.30 -8.53 -17.42
CA ILE A 84 6.28 -9.53 -17.08
C ILE A 84 5.15 -9.53 -18.12
N HIS A 85 4.68 -8.35 -18.52
CA HIS A 85 3.63 -8.21 -19.54
C HIS A 85 4.08 -8.77 -20.91
N SER A 86 5.32 -8.50 -21.30
CA SER A 86 5.91 -9.04 -22.53
C SER A 86 5.96 -10.57 -22.52
N LEU A 87 6.40 -11.17 -21.40
CA LEU A 87 6.49 -12.63 -21.26
C LEU A 87 5.11 -13.29 -21.32
N ARG A 88 4.10 -12.68 -20.69
CA ARG A 88 2.72 -13.18 -20.73
C ARG A 88 2.09 -13.09 -22.12
N THR A 89 2.41 -12.03 -22.87
CA THR A 89 1.91 -11.84 -24.24
C THR A 89 2.59 -12.80 -25.21
N ALA A 90 3.90 -13.03 -25.08
CA ALA A 90 4.65 -13.97 -25.93
C ALA A 90 4.28 -15.45 -25.68
N ALA A 91 3.81 -15.78 -24.48
CA ALA A 91 3.42 -17.14 -24.11
C ALA A 91 1.97 -17.50 -24.48
N ALA A 92 1.15 -16.56 -24.98
CA ALA A 92 -0.20 -16.85 -25.45
C ALA A 92 -0.13 -17.57 -26.81
N PRO A 93 -0.56 -18.84 -26.94
CA PRO A 93 -0.55 -19.52 -28.23
C PRO A 93 -1.58 -18.88 -29.16
N ALA A 94 -1.22 -18.75 -30.44
CA ALA A 94 -2.16 -18.52 -31.54
C ALA A 94 -3.13 -19.71 -31.60
N SER A 95 -4.17 -19.65 -30.78
CA SER A 95 -5.28 -20.60 -30.79
C SER A 95 -6.15 -20.24 -31.98
N GLY A 96 -5.73 -20.71 -33.15
CA GLY A 96 -6.36 -20.40 -34.43
C GLY A 96 -5.73 -21.16 -35.57
N ASP A 97 -5.43 -22.44 -35.41
CA ASP A 97 -5.36 -23.34 -36.55
C ASP A 97 -5.61 -24.80 -36.13
N ARG A 98 -6.87 -25.22 -36.25
CA ARG A 98 -7.28 -26.62 -36.39
C ARG A 98 -8.53 -26.64 -37.26
N ALA A 99 -8.30 -26.61 -38.57
CA ALA A 99 -9.21 -27.13 -39.57
C ALA A 99 -9.31 -28.67 -39.46
#